data_AF-A0A1C0ADD9-F1
#
_entry.id   AF-A0A1C0ADD9-F1
#
_cell.length_a   1.000
_cell.length_b   1.000
_cell.length_c   1.000
_cell.angle_alpha   90.00
_cell.angle_beta   90.00
_cell.angle_gamma   90.00
#
_symmetry.space_group_name_H-M   'P 1'
#
loop_
_entity.id
_entity.type
_entity.pdbx_description
1 polymer ?
#
loop_
_entity_poly.entity_id
_entity_poly.type
_entity_poly.pdbx_seq_one_letter_code
_entity_poly.pdbx_strand_id
1 'polypeptide(L)'
;MSRHGRQIKQNIELIKSLGDKRFIRDVLKSRSSFLKLRALHEKALREIYEKSIDSVAERLAEEESATKKAILKVVQEQLQEEIFKINKATESLMEKGIQQSFDFGGSAAENYFLDAIRETRALSLSGARSSMIAINREAVLSFWNRVTENGMTISETIWSKGPKIEDTVIDFIEVGLATGRDSIEVARDLEKYVRKGSKTLAEYYPNMMVRMKKRIPKDICYEALRLIRTEYTTAFTEATIKRGQRTPGYKGVQWILSDSHPITDICDVLAETDAHGLGVGVYPRGKEPVMPHPNCLCYLVAVLIEREEFINDLKRWSEGESVDYLDEWKENYYEAF
;
A
#
# COMPACT_ATOMS: atom_id res chain seq x y z
N MET A 1 -24.65 -10.58 -17.51
CA MET A 1 -23.91 -10.06 -16.35
C MET A 1 -22.48 -9.75 -16.79
N SER A 2 -21.98 -8.53 -16.58
CA SER A 2 -20.59 -8.18 -16.92
C SER A 2 -19.60 -9.01 -16.08
N ARG A 3 -18.36 -9.18 -16.57
CA ARG A 3 -17.28 -9.86 -15.81
C ARG A 3 -17.14 -9.28 -14.39
N HIS A 4 -17.21 -7.94 -14.30
CA HIS A 4 -17.19 -7.20 -13.04
C HIS A 4 -18.34 -7.56 -12.08
N GLY A 5 -19.59 -7.60 -12.57
CA GLY A 5 -20.73 -7.96 -11.73
C GLY A 5 -20.69 -9.42 -11.25
N ARG A 6 -20.07 -10.32 -12.03
CA ARG A 6 -19.84 -11.72 -11.64
C ARG A 6 -18.79 -11.84 -10.53
N GLN A 7 -17.68 -11.10 -10.65
CA GLN A 7 -16.61 -11.10 -9.65
C GLN A 7 -17.09 -10.58 -8.29
N ILE A 8 -17.85 -9.48 -8.27
CA ILE A 8 -18.41 -8.92 -7.03
C ILE A 8 -19.27 -9.95 -6.31
N LYS A 9 -20.15 -10.63 -7.05
CA LYS A 9 -21.05 -11.64 -6.47
C LYS A 9 -20.25 -12.81 -5.88
N GLN A 10 -19.27 -13.31 -6.61
CA GLN A 10 -18.39 -14.38 -6.16
C GLN A 10 -17.62 -13.96 -4.89
N ASN A 11 -17.03 -12.77 -4.86
CA ASN A 11 -16.32 -12.24 -3.70
C ASN A 11 -17.24 -12.13 -2.47
N ILE A 12 -18.48 -11.69 -2.64
CA ILE A 12 -19.46 -11.63 -1.56
C ILE A 12 -19.80 -13.02 -1.03
N GLU A 13 -19.96 -14.01 -1.92
CA GLU A 13 -20.23 -15.40 -1.53
C GLU A 13 -19.05 -16.01 -0.77
N LEU A 14 -17.82 -15.82 -1.27
CA LEU A 14 -16.60 -16.29 -0.61
C LEU A 14 -16.43 -15.66 0.79
N ILE A 15 -16.56 -14.33 0.89
CA ILE A 15 -16.44 -13.67 2.19
C ILE A 15 -17.53 -14.15 3.16
N LYS A 16 -18.75 -14.39 2.67
CA LYS A 16 -19.85 -14.90 3.50
C LYS A 16 -19.62 -16.32 4.02
N SER A 17 -18.79 -17.12 3.34
CA SER A 17 -18.43 -18.46 3.81
C SER A 17 -17.27 -18.47 4.82
N LEU A 18 -16.65 -17.32 5.13
CA LEU A 18 -15.47 -17.26 6.01
C LEU A 18 -15.79 -17.22 7.51
N GLY A 19 -17.06 -17.12 7.90
CA GLY A 19 -17.45 -17.16 9.30
C GLY A 19 -18.69 -16.35 9.61
N ASP A 20 -18.79 -15.88 10.85
CA ASP A 20 -19.99 -15.21 11.33
C ASP A 20 -20.21 -13.80 10.73
N LYS A 21 -21.43 -13.27 10.89
CA LYS A 21 -21.82 -11.95 10.38
C LYS A 21 -20.92 -10.81 10.87
N ARG A 22 -20.31 -10.96 12.05
CA ARG A 22 -19.50 -9.91 12.66
C ARG A 22 -18.11 -9.90 12.04
N PHE A 23 -17.49 -11.06 11.90
CA PHE A 23 -16.22 -11.24 11.21
C PHE A 23 -16.30 -10.75 9.76
N ILE A 24 -17.35 -11.13 9.03
CA ILE A 24 -17.61 -10.64 7.66
C ILE A 24 -17.64 -9.10 7.61
N ARG A 25 -18.32 -8.47 8.56
CA ARG A 25 -18.40 -7.00 8.64
C ARG A 25 -17.02 -6.38 8.85
N ASP A 26 -16.21 -6.98 9.71
CA ASP A 26 -14.87 -6.47 10.01
C ASP A 26 -13.90 -6.66 8.83
N VAL A 27 -13.99 -7.76 8.09
CA VAL A 27 -13.25 -7.95 6.83
C VAL A 27 -13.59 -6.86 5.82
N LEU A 28 -14.88 -6.62 5.58
CA LEU A 28 -15.34 -5.59 4.64
C LEU A 28 -14.93 -4.17 5.09
N LYS A 29 -15.02 -3.89 6.41
CA LYS A 29 -14.61 -2.61 6.99
C LYS A 29 -13.11 -2.39 6.89
N SER A 30 -12.31 -3.42 7.14
CA SER A 30 -10.86 -3.41 6.98
C SER A 30 -10.50 -3.06 5.54
N ARG A 31 -11.05 -3.80 4.57
CA ARG A 31 -10.80 -3.57 3.15
C ARG A 31 -11.23 -2.18 2.70
N SER A 32 -12.40 -1.71 3.13
CA SER A 32 -12.88 -0.35 2.82
C SER A 32 -11.95 0.73 3.37
N SER A 33 -11.49 0.58 4.61
CA SER A 33 -10.56 1.52 5.26
C SER A 33 -9.23 1.58 4.52
N PHE A 34 -8.70 0.42 4.10
CA PHE A 34 -7.49 0.33 3.30
C PHE A 34 -7.61 1.02 1.93
N LEU A 35 -8.74 0.84 1.23
CA LEU A 35 -8.97 1.53 -0.06
C LEU A 35 -9.07 3.05 0.11
N LYS A 36 -9.71 3.52 1.19
CA LYS A 36 -9.78 4.95 1.53
C LYS A 36 -8.41 5.54 1.83
N LEU A 37 -7.58 4.82 2.59
CA LEU A 37 -6.19 5.19 2.85
C LEU A 37 -5.41 5.39 1.55
N ARG A 38 -5.47 4.40 0.65
CA ARG A 38 -4.80 4.48 -0.66
C ARG A 38 -5.24 5.71 -1.44
N ALA A 39 -6.55 5.94 -1.58
CA ALA A 39 -7.07 7.10 -2.30
C ALA A 39 -6.61 8.43 -1.68
N LEU A 40 -6.64 8.54 -0.34
CA LEU A 40 -6.19 9.74 0.37
C LEU A 40 -4.69 10.00 0.17
N HIS A 41 -3.85 8.97 0.31
CA HIS A 41 -2.40 9.10 0.22
C HIS A 41 -1.92 9.31 -1.22
N GLU A 42 -2.63 8.77 -2.22
CA GLU A 42 -2.38 9.10 -3.62
C GLU A 42 -2.60 10.58 -3.90
N LYS A 43 -3.66 11.17 -3.33
CA LYS A 43 -3.90 12.62 -3.41
C LYS A 43 -2.81 13.40 -2.69
N ALA A 44 -2.48 13.02 -1.45
CA ALA A 44 -1.44 13.69 -0.66
C ALA A 44 -0.07 13.67 -1.35
N LEU A 45 0.31 12.54 -1.98
CA LEU A 45 1.56 12.44 -2.73
C LEU A 45 1.58 13.41 -3.93
N ARG A 46 0.47 13.55 -4.66
CA ARG A 46 0.37 14.53 -5.74
C ARG A 46 0.53 15.95 -5.22
N GLU A 47 -0.14 16.28 -4.12
CA GLU A 47 -0.04 17.60 -3.48
C GLU A 47 1.41 17.92 -3.03
N ILE A 48 2.19 16.92 -2.60
CA ILE A 48 3.63 17.09 -2.29
C ILE A 48 4.40 17.52 -3.54
N TYR A 49 4.23 16.82 -4.66
CA TYR A 49 4.94 17.13 -5.90
C TYR A 49 4.48 18.46 -6.50
N GLU A 50 3.18 18.73 -6.50
CA GLU A 50 2.61 20.00 -6.99
C GLU A 50 3.21 21.19 -6.24
N LYS A 51 3.20 21.17 -4.90
CA LYS A 51 3.76 22.26 -4.09
C LYS A 51 5.25 22.50 -4.33
N SER A 52 6.02 21.42 -4.42
CA SER A 52 7.46 21.53 -4.66
C SER A 52 7.78 22.05 -6.05
N ILE A 53 7.02 21.63 -7.06
CA ILE A 53 7.23 22.13 -8.42
C ILE A 53 6.67 23.55 -8.61
N ASP A 54 5.61 23.94 -7.90
CA ASP A 54 5.16 25.32 -7.86
C ASP A 54 6.26 26.24 -7.32
N SER A 55 6.96 25.83 -6.25
CA SER A 55 8.11 26.60 -5.74
C SER A 55 9.24 26.73 -6.76
N VAL A 56 9.53 25.67 -7.54
CA VAL A 56 10.50 25.74 -8.64
C VAL A 56 10.02 26.67 -9.76
N ALA A 57 8.74 26.62 -10.11
CA ALA A 57 8.14 27.46 -11.13
C ALA A 57 8.12 28.94 -10.73
N GLU A 58 7.80 29.25 -9.48
CA GLU A 58 7.89 30.60 -8.91
C GLU A 58 9.32 31.13 -9.02
N ARG A 59 10.32 30.35 -8.56
CA ARG A 59 11.73 30.75 -8.66
C ARG A 59 12.18 30.96 -10.10
N LEU A 60 11.73 30.12 -11.02
CA LEU A 60 12.01 30.28 -12.45
C LEU A 60 11.39 31.58 -13.00
N ALA A 61 10.16 31.89 -12.63
CA ALA A 61 9.45 33.09 -13.10
C ALA A 61 10.06 34.41 -12.58
N GLU A 62 10.63 34.39 -11.37
CA GLU A 62 11.34 35.54 -10.78
C GLU A 62 12.74 35.77 -11.34
N GLU A 63 13.28 34.82 -12.12
CA GLU A 63 14.65 34.92 -12.61
C GLU A 63 14.73 35.84 -13.84
N GLU A 64 15.42 36.98 -13.66
CA GLU A 64 15.59 38.02 -14.68
C GLU A 64 16.86 37.83 -15.53
N SER A 65 17.71 36.83 -15.24
CA SER A 65 18.97 36.67 -15.96
C SER A 65 18.77 36.49 -17.47
N ALA A 66 19.51 37.26 -18.26
CA ALA A 66 19.52 37.14 -19.71
C ALA A 66 20.17 35.85 -20.24
N THR A 67 20.84 35.06 -19.38
CA THR A 67 21.57 33.87 -19.83
C THR A 67 20.91 32.58 -19.35
N LYS A 68 20.69 31.66 -20.29
CA LYS A 68 20.20 30.29 -20.00
C LYS A 68 21.01 29.61 -18.89
N LYS A 69 22.34 29.79 -18.89
CA LYS A 69 23.23 29.16 -17.89
C LYS A 69 22.96 29.63 -16.47
N ALA A 70 22.72 30.93 -16.27
CA ALA A 70 22.41 31.47 -14.94
C ALA A 70 21.02 31.04 -14.47
N ILE A 71 20.02 31.08 -15.36
CA ILE A 71 18.66 30.59 -15.07
C ILE A 71 18.70 29.13 -14.59
N LEU A 72 19.38 28.25 -15.35
CA LEU A 72 19.46 26.83 -15.00
C LEU A 72 20.17 26.60 -13.67
N LYS A 73 21.23 27.36 -13.37
CA LYS A 73 21.97 27.19 -12.11
C LYS A 73 21.08 27.47 -10.91
N VAL A 74 20.37 28.60 -10.93
CA VAL A 74 19.47 29.01 -9.85
C VAL A 74 18.34 28.01 -9.67
N VAL A 75 17.73 27.57 -10.77
CA VAL A 75 16.64 26.60 -10.70
C VAL A 75 17.13 25.25 -10.20
N GLN A 76 18.34 24.84 -10.59
CA GLN A 76 18.92 23.59 -10.10
C GLN A 76 19.13 23.62 -8.58
N GLU A 77 19.63 24.72 -8.02
CA GLU A 77 19.79 24.88 -6.57
C GLU A 77 18.42 24.76 -5.85
N GLN A 78 17.39 25.46 -6.32
CA GLN A 78 16.02 25.35 -5.78
C GLN A 78 15.45 23.93 -5.90
N LEU A 79 15.66 23.31 -7.06
CA LEU A 79 15.13 21.98 -7.36
C LEU A 79 15.73 20.91 -6.45
N GLN A 80 17.02 21.02 -6.09
CA GLN A 80 17.66 20.10 -5.15
C GLN A 80 17.05 20.21 -3.74
N GLU A 81 16.76 21.43 -3.27
CA GLU A 81 16.06 21.64 -2.00
C GLU A 81 14.64 21.05 -2.04
N GLU A 82 13.92 21.26 -3.14
CA GLU A 82 12.56 20.74 -3.31
C GLU A 82 12.52 19.22 -3.43
N ILE A 83 13.50 18.59 -4.09
CA ILE A 83 13.63 17.13 -4.13
C ILE A 83 13.88 16.55 -2.74
N PHE A 84 14.70 17.22 -1.91
CA PHE A 84 14.89 16.80 -0.53
C PHE A 84 13.57 16.85 0.27
N LYS A 85 12.78 17.92 0.09
CA LYS A 85 11.45 18.06 0.72
C LYS A 85 10.48 16.98 0.22
N ILE A 86 10.44 16.70 -1.08
CA ILE A 86 9.64 15.62 -1.68
C ILE A 86 10.00 14.28 -1.05
N ASN A 87 11.30 13.95 -0.97
CA ASN A 87 11.77 12.68 -0.42
C ASN A 87 11.36 12.54 1.04
N LYS A 88 11.58 13.57 1.87
CA LYS A 88 11.20 13.53 3.30
C LYS A 88 9.70 13.45 3.52
N ALA A 89 8.91 14.20 2.76
CA ALA A 89 7.45 14.15 2.85
C ALA A 89 6.90 12.79 2.38
N THR A 90 7.47 12.22 1.30
CA THR A 90 7.10 10.89 0.78
C THR A 90 7.46 9.79 1.78
N GLU A 91 8.65 9.85 2.38
CA GLU A 91 9.11 8.94 3.42
C GLU A 91 8.13 8.93 4.61
N SER A 92 7.80 10.10 5.16
CA SER A 92 6.83 10.20 6.27
C SER A 92 5.42 9.72 5.89
N LEU A 93 4.95 10.02 4.68
CA LEU A 93 3.66 9.54 4.19
C LEU A 93 3.64 8.01 4.06
N MET A 94 4.74 7.43 3.58
CA MET A 94 4.90 5.98 3.44
C MET A 94 4.95 5.26 4.79
N GLU A 95 5.75 5.74 5.74
CA GLU A 95 5.81 5.17 7.10
C GLU A 95 4.43 5.09 7.74
N LYS A 96 3.69 6.21 7.72
CA LYS A 96 2.34 6.29 8.28
C LYS A 96 1.37 5.34 7.57
N GLY A 97 1.38 5.34 6.25
CA GLY A 97 0.47 4.49 5.49
C GLY A 97 0.79 3.00 5.58
N ILE A 98 2.06 2.62 5.77
CA ILE A 98 2.45 1.23 6.05
C ILE A 98 1.89 0.82 7.43
N GLN A 99 2.10 1.64 8.46
CA GLN A 99 1.53 1.38 9.79
C GLN A 99 0.01 1.18 9.73
N GLN A 100 -0.71 2.09 9.07
CA GLN A 100 -2.16 1.99 8.91
C GLN A 100 -2.58 0.77 8.07
N SER A 101 -1.81 0.40 7.05
CA SER A 101 -2.06 -0.81 6.25
C SER A 101 -1.91 -2.07 7.10
N PHE A 102 -0.92 -2.11 7.99
CA PHE A 102 -0.76 -3.18 8.97
C PHE A 102 -1.95 -3.27 9.94
N ASP A 103 -2.41 -2.13 10.43
CA ASP A 103 -3.56 -2.07 11.33
C ASP A 103 -4.85 -2.54 10.67
N PHE A 104 -5.08 -2.16 9.41
CA PHE A 104 -6.25 -2.64 8.68
C PHE A 104 -6.17 -4.13 8.37
N GLY A 105 -5.05 -4.61 7.80
CA GLY A 105 -4.92 -6.01 7.39
C GLY A 105 -5.13 -7.01 8.52
N GLY A 106 -4.69 -6.67 9.73
CA GLY A 106 -4.84 -7.54 10.89
C GLY A 106 -6.13 -7.39 11.71
N SER A 107 -6.88 -6.30 11.51
CA SER A 107 -7.98 -5.93 12.41
C SER A 107 -9.12 -6.95 12.50
N ALA A 108 -9.47 -7.63 11.40
CA ALA A 108 -10.58 -8.59 11.39
C ALA A 108 -10.29 -9.82 12.26
N ALA A 109 -9.10 -10.42 12.12
CA ALA A 109 -8.69 -11.57 12.92
C ALA A 109 -8.50 -11.21 14.40
N GLU A 110 -7.94 -10.04 14.68
CA GLU A 110 -7.81 -9.54 16.05
C GLU A 110 -9.17 -9.30 16.70
N ASN A 111 -10.12 -8.65 16.00
CA ASN A 111 -11.46 -8.42 16.53
C ASN A 111 -12.18 -9.75 16.79
N TYR A 112 -12.08 -10.71 15.88
CA TYR A 112 -12.60 -12.05 16.07
C TYR A 112 -12.13 -12.64 17.40
N PHE A 113 -10.82 -12.63 17.65
CA PHE A 113 -10.26 -13.14 18.89
C PHE A 113 -10.74 -12.37 20.12
N LEU A 114 -10.58 -11.04 20.12
CA LEU A 114 -10.92 -10.20 21.26
C LEU A 114 -12.41 -10.26 21.60
N ASP A 115 -13.27 -10.38 20.60
CA ASP A 115 -14.71 -10.55 20.82
C ASP A 115 -15.03 -11.90 21.47
N ALA A 116 -14.31 -12.97 21.11
CA ALA A 116 -14.47 -14.26 21.76
C ALA A 116 -14.05 -14.22 23.24
N ILE A 117 -12.96 -13.51 23.53
CA ILE A 117 -12.52 -13.29 24.92
C ILE A 117 -13.54 -12.45 25.71
N ARG A 118 -14.16 -11.43 25.10
CA ARG A 118 -15.22 -10.64 25.76
C ARG A 118 -16.43 -11.49 26.14
N GLU A 119 -16.80 -12.41 25.26
CA GLU A 119 -17.97 -13.26 25.39
C GLU A 119 -17.75 -14.37 26.43
N THR A 120 -16.62 -15.07 26.34
CA THR A 120 -16.29 -16.20 27.20
C THR A 120 -15.71 -15.80 28.55
N ARG A 121 -15.03 -14.64 28.61
CA ARG A 121 -14.18 -14.21 29.73
C ARG A 121 -13.08 -15.23 30.06
N ALA A 122 -12.71 -16.06 29.09
CA ALA A 122 -11.69 -17.10 29.24
C ALA A 122 -10.31 -16.54 29.63
N LEU A 123 -10.01 -15.30 29.25
CA LEU A 123 -8.77 -14.59 29.55
C LEU A 123 -9.04 -13.13 29.91
N SER A 124 -8.05 -12.48 30.52
CA SER A 124 -8.08 -11.02 30.68
C SER A 124 -8.04 -10.33 29.31
N LEU A 125 -8.90 -9.33 29.09
CA LEU A 125 -8.89 -8.56 27.85
C LEU A 125 -7.58 -7.79 27.64
N SER A 126 -6.94 -7.35 28.72
CA SER A 126 -5.63 -6.71 28.66
C SER A 126 -4.56 -7.69 28.21
N GLY A 127 -4.49 -8.89 28.80
CA GLY A 127 -3.55 -9.93 28.38
C GLY A 127 -3.73 -10.35 26.93
N ALA A 128 -4.99 -10.57 26.51
CA ALA A 128 -5.31 -10.92 25.12
C ALA A 128 -4.95 -9.81 24.11
N ARG A 129 -4.98 -8.54 24.52
CA ARG A 129 -4.49 -7.43 23.68
C ARG A 129 -2.97 -7.38 23.64
N SER A 130 -2.32 -7.57 24.79
CA SER A 130 -0.86 -7.55 24.90
C SER A 130 -0.20 -8.61 24.00
N SER A 131 -0.76 -9.81 23.93
CA SER A 131 -0.26 -10.89 23.06
C SER A 131 -0.33 -10.54 21.55
N MET A 132 -1.18 -9.57 21.17
CA MET A 132 -1.32 -9.12 19.79
C MET A 132 -0.47 -7.87 19.45
N ILE A 133 -0.12 -7.03 20.44
CA ILE A 133 0.57 -5.74 20.21
C ILE A 133 2.05 -5.91 19.87
N ALA A 134 2.77 -6.80 20.56
CA ALA A 134 4.23 -6.89 20.47
C ALA A 134 4.74 -7.09 19.03
N ILE A 135 4.04 -7.92 18.24
CA ILE A 135 4.40 -8.24 16.85
C ILE A 135 4.06 -7.12 15.88
N ASN A 136 3.06 -6.29 16.16
CA ASN A 136 2.67 -5.24 15.22
C ASN A 136 3.82 -4.25 15.01
N ARG A 137 4.49 -3.85 16.10
CA ARG A 137 5.64 -2.95 16.04
C ARG A 137 6.83 -3.59 15.34
N GLU A 138 7.16 -4.83 15.70
CA GLU A 138 8.27 -5.55 15.09
C GLU A 138 8.03 -5.80 13.60
N ALA A 139 6.82 -6.23 13.22
CA ALA A 139 6.46 -6.50 11.84
C ALA A 139 6.50 -5.24 10.97
N VAL A 140 6.02 -4.10 11.48
CA VAL A 140 6.11 -2.81 10.78
C VAL A 140 7.56 -2.37 10.64
N LEU A 141 8.38 -2.46 11.70
CA LEU A 141 9.80 -2.11 11.66
C LEU A 141 10.58 -3.02 10.71
N SER A 142 10.34 -4.32 10.76
CA SER A 142 10.95 -5.30 9.86
C SER A 142 10.55 -5.01 8.42
N PHE A 143 9.27 -4.72 8.16
CA PHE A 143 8.78 -4.38 6.84
C PHE A 143 9.42 -3.09 6.28
N TRP A 144 9.54 -2.06 7.12
CA TRP A 144 10.14 -0.78 6.74
C TRP A 144 11.63 -0.90 6.41
N ASN A 145 12.37 -1.66 7.23
CA ASN A 145 13.81 -1.83 7.09
C ASN A 145 14.20 -2.99 6.16
N ARG A 146 13.24 -3.64 5.49
CA ARG A 146 13.55 -4.78 4.63
C ARG A 146 14.30 -4.34 3.38
N VAL A 147 15.21 -5.20 2.94
CA VAL A 147 15.84 -5.07 1.63
C VAL A 147 14.93 -5.72 0.60
N THR A 148 14.49 -4.95 -0.38
CA THR A 148 13.66 -5.44 -1.50
C THR A 148 14.48 -6.31 -2.45
N GLU A 149 13.83 -6.99 -3.40
CA GLU A 149 14.49 -7.83 -4.41
C GLU A 149 15.59 -7.09 -5.21
N ASN A 150 15.50 -5.75 -5.29
CA ASN A 150 16.46 -4.91 -5.99
C ASN A 150 17.67 -4.49 -5.11
N GLY A 151 17.81 -5.04 -3.90
CA GLY A 151 18.93 -4.74 -3.01
C GLY A 151 18.83 -3.40 -2.27
N MET A 152 17.67 -2.73 -2.31
CA MET A 152 17.44 -1.44 -1.64
C MET A 152 16.32 -1.55 -0.61
N THR A 153 16.45 -0.79 0.46
CA THR A 153 15.36 -0.50 1.42
C THR A 153 14.27 0.37 0.78
N ILE A 154 13.13 0.50 1.46
CA ILE A 154 12.06 1.42 1.03
C ILE A 154 12.58 2.85 0.97
N SER A 155 13.28 3.30 2.01
CA SER A 155 13.84 4.65 2.08
C SER A 155 14.79 4.88 0.90
N GLU A 156 15.79 4.02 0.70
CA GLU A 156 16.72 4.13 -0.45
C GLU A 156 15.98 4.14 -1.79
N THR A 157 14.92 3.35 -1.93
CA THR A 157 14.09 3.34 -3.14
C THR A 157 13.43 4.70 -3.38
N ILE A 158 12.92 5.37 -2.33
CA ILE A 158 12.37 6.74 -2.42
C ILE A 158 13.48 7.71 -2.85
N TRP A 159 14.61 7.72 -2.14
CA TRP A 159 15.73 8.62 -2.41
C TRP A 159 16.32 8.45 -3.82
N SER A 160 16.33 7.22 -4.34
CA SER A 160 16.80 6.93 -5.70
C SER A 160 15.98 7.59 -6.80
N LYS A 161 14.77 8.09 -6.49
CA LYS A 161 13.89 8.77 -7.48
C LYS A 161 14.23 10.23 -7.66
N GLY A 162 14.89 10.87 -6.69
CA GLY A 162 15.24 12.29 -6.73
C GLY A 162 15.96 12.70 -8.02
N PRO A 163 17.06 12.05 -8.41
CA PRO A 163 17.80 12.40 -9.63
C PRO A 163 16.93 12.38 -10.90
N LYS A 164 16.00 11.43 -11.02
CA LYS A 164 15.09 11.37 -12.17
C LYS A 164 14.11 12.55 -12.22
N ILE A 165 13.68 13.04 -11.06
CA ILE A 165 12.84 14.25 -10.95
C ILE A 165 13.66 15.46 -11.39
N GLU A 166 14.90 15.56 -10.92
CA GLU A 166 15.84 16.62 -11.31
C GLU A 166 16.02 16.66 -12.83
N ASP A 167 16.44 15.53 -13.41
CA ASP A 167 16.65 15.39 -14.86
C ASP A 167 15.40 15.78 -15.66
N THR A 168 14.22 15.31 -15.23
CA THR A 168 12.95 15.59 -15.91
C THR A 168 12.64 17.09 -15.92
N VAL A 169 12.81 17.77 -14.79
CA VAL A 169 12.51 19.20 -14.66
C VAL A 169 13.55 20.05 -15.39
N ILE A 170 14.83 19.70 -15.30
CA ILE A 170 15.90 20.36 -16.04
C ILE A 170 15.69 20.21 -17.55
N ASP A 171 15.45 18.98 -18.05
CA ASP A 171 15.12 18.74 -19.46
C ASP A 171 13.91 19.57 -19.91
N PHE A 172 12.89 19.69 -19.06
CA PHE A 172 11.71 20.50 -19.34
C PHE A 172 12.07 21.97 -19.57
N ILE A 173 12.80 22.56 -18.62
CA ILE A 173 13.20 23.98 -18.66
C ILE A 173 14.14 24.23 -19.83
N GLU A 174 15.12 23.35 -20.04
CA GLU A 174 16.08 23.46 -21.12
C GLU A 174 15.43 23.49 -22.50
N VAL A 175 14.43 22.62 -22.73
CA VAL A 175 13.68 22.58 -23.98
C VAL A 175 12.81 23.83 -24.12
N GLY A 176 12.14 24.26 -23.05
CA GLY A 176 11.32 25.48 -23.05
C GLY A 176 12.14 26.71 -23.47
N LEU A 177 13.27 26.95 -22.80
CA LEU A 177 14.16 28.07 -23.12
C LEU A 177 14.77 27.95 -24.52
N ALA A 178 15.14 26.75 -24.96
CA ALA A 178 15.68 26.52 -26.31
C ALA A 178 14.64 26.77 -27.43
N THR A 179 13.35 26.81 -27.10
CA THR A 179 12.29 27.19 -28.04
C THR A 179 12.02 28.70 -28.10
N GLY A 180 12.84 29.51 -27.43
CA GLY A 180 12.72 30.97 -27.43
C GLY A 180 11.64 31.51 -26.50
N ARG A 181 11.15 30.67 -25.57
CA ARG A 181 10.14 31.05 -24.57
C ARG A 181 10.80 31.67 -23.36
N ASP A 182 10.13 32.64 -22.76
CA ASP A 182 10.61 33.26 -21.54
C ASP A 182 10.38 32.37 -20.31
N SER A 183 11.05 32.71 -19.20
CA SER A 183 11.01 31.92 -17.97
C SER A 183 9.62 31.83 -17.35
N ILE A 184 8.79 32.87 -17.48
CA ILE A 184 7.42 32.92 -16.96
C ILE A 184 6.52 31.95 -17.74
N GLU A 185 6.67 31.90 -19.07
CA GLU A 185 5.95 30.92 -19.89
C GLU A 185 6.33 29.48 -19.55
N VAL A 186 7.64 29.22 -19.37
CA VAL A 186 8.15 27.89 -19.01
C VAL A 186 7.66 27.46 -17.63
N ALA A 187 7.64 28.39 -16.65
CA ALA A 187 7.09 28.16 -15.32
C ALA A 187 5.62 27.71 -15.38
N ARG A 188 4.76 28.46 -16.09
CA ARG A 188 3.34 28.13 -16.25
C ARG A 188 3.11 26.75 -16.89
N ASP A 189 4.00 26.33 -17.77
CA ASP A 189 3.86 25.04 -18.43
C ASP A 189 4.38 23.89 -17.58
N LEU A 190 5.39 24.14 -16.75
CA LEU A 190 5.85 23.20 -15.73
C LEU A 190 4.74 22.94 -14.70
N GLU A 191 4.05 23.99 -14.24
CA GLU A 191 2.88 23.88 -13.35
C GLU A 191 1.75 23.04 -13.96
N LYS A 192 1.41 23.29 -15.24
CA LYS A 192 0.39 22.52 -15.97
C LYS A 192 0.81 21.05 -16.13
N TYR A 193 2.07 20.81 -16.43
CA TYR A 193 2.62 19.46 -16.61
C TYR A 193 2.45 18.62 -15.36
N VAL A 194 2.77 19.15 -14.18
CA VAL A 194 2.67 18.38 -12.93
C VAL A 194 1.22 18.06 -12.57
N ARG A 195 0.31 19.02 -12.80
CA ARG A 195 -1.13 18.84 -12.48
C ARG A 195 -1.88 17.94 -13.46
N LYS A 196 -1.56 18.01 -14.76
CA LYS A 196 -2.36 17.38 -15.82
C LYS A 196 -1.60 16.28 -16.58
N GLY A 197 -0.32 16.09 -16.28
CA GLY A 197 0.58 15.19 -16.98
C GLY A 197 0.94 15.66 -18.39
N SER A 198 1.75 14.86 -19.07
CA SER A 198 2.25 15.16 -20.43
C SER A 198 1.16 15.25 -21.51
N LYS A 199 -0.05 14.73 -21.27
CA LYS A 199 -1.12 14.72 -22.28
C LYS A 199 -1.55 16.12 -22.67
N THR A 200 -1.66 17.03 -21.70
CA THR A 200 -1.98 18.42 -22.00
C THR A 200 -0.82 19.11 -22.69
N LEU A 201 0.43 18.78 -22.38
CA LEU A 201 1.57 19.32 -23.13
C LEU A 201 1.56 18.87 -24.59
N ALA A 202 1.15 17.63 -24.88
CA ALA A 202 1.03 17.15 -26.26
C ALA A 202 -0.06 17.89 -27.06
N GLU A 203 -1.13 18.30 -26.39
CA GLU A 203 -2.22 19.08 -26.98
C GLU A 203 -1.83 20.55 -27.21
N TYR A 204 -1.29 21.22 -26.19
CA TYR A 204 -0.98 22.65 -26.25
C TYR A 204 0.41 22.96 -26.84
N TYR A 205 1.36 22.03 -26.74
CA TYR A 205 2.78 22.23 -27.10
C TYR A 205 3.40 21.05 -27.88
N PRO A 206 2.82 20.64 -29.02
CA PRO A 206 3.26 19.45 -29.75
C PRO A 206 4.73 19.51 -30.21
N ASN A 207 5.21 20.69 -30.64
CA ASN A 207 6.59 20.89 -31.08
C ASN A 207 7.62 20.76 -29.93
N MET A 208 7.22 21.10 -28.70
CA MET A 208 8.04 20.88 -27.51
C MET A 208 8.13 19.38 -27.21
N MET A 209 7.00 18.69 -27.25
CA MET A 209 6.92 17.23 -27.01
C MET A 209 7.70 16.41 -28.04
N VAL A 210 7.72 16.81 -29.32
CA VAL A 210 8.55 16.18 -30.36
C VAL A 210 10.03 16.25 -30.01
N ARG A 211 10.50 17.37 -29.45
CA ARG A 211 11.89 17.52 -29.01
C ARG A 211 12.17 16.71 -27.75
N MET A 212 11.22 16.66 -26.82
CA MET A 212 11.36 15.96 -25.53
C MET A 212 11.36 14.43 -25.68
N LYS A 213 10.63 13.87 -26.65
CA LYS A 213 10.52 12.42 -26.88
C LYS A 213 10.17 11.66 -25.59
N LYS A 214 11.01 10.71 -25.17
CA LYS A 214 10.82 9.88 -23.96
C LYS A 214 11.49 10.46 -22.70
N ARG A 215 12.10 11.65 -22.77
CA ARG A 215 12.79 12.29 -21.63
C ARG A 215 11.83 12.76 -20.56
N ILE A 216 10.60 13.10 -20.93
CA ILE A 216 9.55 13.53 -20.02
C ILE A 216 8.57 12.36 -19.81
N PRO A 217 8.40 11.86 -18.58
CA PRO A 217 7.43 10.82 -18.30
C PRO A 217 5.99 11.34 -18.47
N LYS A 218 5.03 10.41 -18.56
CA LYS A 218 3.62 10.81 -18.72
C LYS A 218 3.06 11.55 -17.49
N ASP A 219 3.55 11.16 -16.32
CA ASP A 219 3.21 11.67 -15.00
C ASP A 219 4.47 11.53 -14.14
N ILE A 220 5.00 12.65 -13.66
CA ILE A 220 6.24 12.69 -12.88
C ILE A 220 6.09 11.98 -11.52
N CYS A 221 4.87 11.88 -10.99
CA CYS A 221 4.57 11.23 -9.72
C CYS A 221 4.38 9.71 -9.86
N TYR A 222 4.31 9.17 -11.07
CA TYR A 222 3.84 7.79 -11.29
C TYR A 222 4.73 6.73 -10.62
N GLU A 223 6.07 6.90 -10.65
CA GLU A 223 6.97 5.94 -10.00
C GLU A 223 6.75 5.90 -8.48
N ALA A 224 6.57 7.06 -7.84
CA ALA A 224 6.28 7.16 -6.41
C ALA A 224 4.88 6.60 -6.07
N LEU A 225 3.87 6.91 -6.88
CA LEU A 225 2.52 6.34 -6.72
C LEU A 225 2.53 4.80 -6.83
N ARG A 226 3.29 4.26 -7.79
CA ARG A 226 3.46 2.81 -7.95
C ARG A 226 4.16 2.18 -6.75
N LEU A 227 5.17 2.84 -6.19
CA LEU A 227 5.84 2.38 -4.98
C LEU A 227 4.85 2.35 -3.81
N ILE A 228 4.17 3.46 -3.50
CA ILE A 228 3.19 3.55 -2.40
C ILE A 228 2.13 2.45 -2.50
N ARG A 229 1.51 2.29 -3.66
CA ARG A 229 0.45 1.29 -3.88
C ARG A 229 0.93 -0.13 -3.68
N THR A 230 2.15 -0.42 -4.13
CA THR A 230 2.77 -1.74 -3.97
C THR A 230 3.05 -2.00 -2.50
N GLU A 231 3.77 -1.09 -1.84
CA GLU A 231 4.17 -1.22 -0.45
C GLU A 231 2.98 -1.31 0.50
N TYR A 232 1.93 -0.51 0.29
CA TYR A 232 0.73 -0.57 1.14
C TYR A 232 -0.01 -1.88 0.97
N THR A 233 -0.09 -2.40 -0.26
CA THR A 233 -0.77 -3.68 -0.51
C THR A 233 0.01 -4.85 0.07
N THR A 234 1.34 -4.83 -0.05
CA THR A 234 2.21 -5.83 0.58
C THR A 234 2.11 -5.75 2.10
N ALA A 235 2.13 -4.55 2.69
CA ALA A 235 1.96 -4.36 4.14
C ALA A 235 0.61 -4.89 4.65
N PHE A 236 -0.49 -4.58 3.96
CA PHE A 236 -1.82 -5.10 4.29
C PHE A 236 -1.87 -6.64 4.23
N THR A 237 -1.26 -7.22 3.20
CA THR A 237 -1.19 -8.67 2.96
C THR A 237 -0.38 -9.36 4.05
N GLU A 238 0.83 -8.87 4.33
CA GLU A 238 1.68 -9.39 5.40
C GLU A 238 1.02 -9.28 6.76
N ALA A 239 0.30 -8.18 7.03
CA ALA A 239 -0.42 -8.02 8.28
C ALA A 239 -1.57 -9.02 8.43
N THR A 240 -2.29 -9.29 7.34
CA THR A 240 -3.35 -10.30 7.32
C THR A 240 -2.78 -11.68 7.70
N ILE A 241 -1.64 -12.06 7.13
CA ILE A 241 -0.96 -13.32 7.43
C ILE A 241 -0.42 -13.31 8.86
N LYS A 242 0.41 -12.32 9.23
CA LYS A 242 1.10 -12.27 10.52
C LYS A 242 0.13 -12.16 11.69
N ARG A 243 -0.93 -11.34 11.60
CA ARG A 243 -1.96 -11.27 12.65
C ARG A 243 -2.84 -12.49 12.65
N GLY A 244 -3.17 -13.04 11.47
CA GLY A 244 -3.85 -14.32 11.36
C GLY A 244 -3.10 -15.42 12.13
N GLN A 245 -1.82 -15.62 11.85
CA GLN A 245 -0.97 -16.62 12.52
C GLN A 245 -0.87 -16.45 14.05
N ARG A 246 -1.12 -15.23 14.57
CA ARG A 246 -1.16 -14.92 16.00
C ARG A 246 -2.55 -15.06 16.63
N THR A 247 -3.59 -15.16 15.81
CA THR A 247 -4.96 -15.47 16.25
C THR A 247 -5.09 -16.98 16.42
N PRO A 248 -5.45 -17.47 17.62
CA PRO A 248 -5.64 -18.90 17.82
C PRO A 248 -6.79 -19.41 16.94
N GLY A 249 -6.59 -20.61 16.37
CA GLY A 249 -7.54 -21.19 15.43
C GLY A 249 -7.41 -20.67 13.99
N TYR A 250 -6.29 -20.02 13.64
CA TYR A 250 -5.98 -19.66 12.27
C TYR A 250 -5.66 -20.87 11.40
N LYS A 251 -6.42 -21.02 10.31
CA LYS A 251 -6.27 -22.11 9.33
C LYS A 251 -5.37 -21.71 8.16
N GLY A 252 -5.36 -20.42 7.79
CA GLY A 252 -4.66 -19.94 6.62
C GLY A 252 -5.24 -18.63 6.09
N VAL A 253 -5.03 -18.35 4.80
CA VAL A 253 -5.60 -17.18 4.11
C VAL A 253 -6.37 -17.59 2.88
N GLN A 254 -7.40 -16.82 2.55
CA GLN A 254 -8.08 -16.90 1.26
C GLN A 254 -7.66 -15.73 0.38
N TRP A 255 -7.28 -16.03 -0.86
CA TRP A 255 -6.98 -15.04 -1.89
C TRP A 255 -8.27 -14.53 -2.54
N ILE A 256 -8.54 -13.22 -2.41
CA ILE A 256 -9.70 -12.58 -3.04
C ILE A 256 -9.26 -11.77 -4.25
N LEU A 257 -9.71 -12.20 -5.43
CA LEU A 257 -9.50 -11.49 -6.69
C LEU A 257 -10.28 -10.18 -6.68
N SER A 258 -9.59 -9.05 -6.91
CA SER A 258 -10.26 -7.74 -6.91
C SER A 258 -11.31 -7.62 -8.01
N ASP A 259 -12.43 -6.96 -7.73
CA ASP A 259 -13.42 -6.64 -8.75
C ASP A 259 -12.86 -5.75 -9.88
N SER A 260 -11.82 -4.98 -9.57
CA SER A 260 -11.10 -4.11 -10.50
C SER A 260 -9.88 -4.79 -11.14
N HIS A 261 -9.76 -6.12 -11.04
CA HIS A 261 -8.66 -6.87 -11.64
C HIS A 261 -8.64 -6.66 -13.17
N PRO A 262 -7.53 -6.12 -13.74
CA PRO A 262 -7.59 -5.58 -15.09
C PRO A 262 -7.47 -6.62 -16.20
N ILE A 263 -6.71 -7.69 -15.99
CA ILE A 263 -6.37 -8.71 -16.99
C ILE A 263 -6.46 -10.10 -16.36
N THR A 264 -6.46 -11.20 -17.11
CA THR A 264 -6.31 -12.52 -16.48
C THR A 264 -4.83 -12.81 -16.32
N ASP A 265 -4.40 -13.16 -15.10
CA ASP A 265 -3.01 -13.47 -14.77
C ASP A 265 -2.89 -14.48 -13.59
N ILE A 266 -1.72 -14.56 -12.96
CA ILE A 266 -1.46 -15.47 -11.83
C ILE A 266 -2.41 -15.21 -10.64
N CYS A 267 -2.97 -14.00 -10.47
CA CYS A 267 -3.94 -13.74 -9.42
C CYS A 267 -5.24 -14.53 -9.62
N ASP A 268 -5.68 -14.73 -10.86
CA ASP A 268 -6.86 -15.55 -11.17
C ASP A 268 -6.58 -17.00 -10.73
N VAL A 269 -5.39 -17.53 -11.05
CA VAL A 269 -4.95 -18.87 -10.61
C VAL A 269 -4.91 -18.97 -9.08
N LEU A 270 -4.39 -17.95 -8.40
CA LEU A 270 -4.35 -17.91 -6.93
C LEU A 270 -5.75 -17.87 -6.31
N ALA A 271 -6.73 -17.26 -6.98
CA ALA A 271 -8.11 -17.16 -6.51
C ALA A 271 -8.95 -18.43 -6.77
N GLU A 272 -8.65 -19.15 -7.85
CA GLU A 272 -9.47 -20.26 -8.34
C GLU A 272 -8.97 -21.65 -7.90
N THR A 273 -7.69 -21.76 -7.52
CA THR A 273 -7.12 -23.05 -7.12
C THR A 273 -7.72 -23.59 -5.82
N ASP A 274 -7.97 -24.89 -5.75
CA ASP A 274 -8.26 -25.63 -4.51
C ASP A 274 -7.21 -26.74 -4.31
N ALA A 275 -5.95 -26.43 -4.60
CA ALA A 275 -4.84 -27.39 -4.53
C ALA A 275 -4.61 -27.95 -3.11
N HIS A 276 -5.19 -27.32 -2.08
CA HIS A 276 -5.05 -27.70 -0.68
C HIS A 276 -6.30 -28.38 -0.10
N GLY A 277 -7.41 -28.45 -0.85
CA GLY A 277 -8.67 -29.07 -0.39
C GLY A 277 -9.33 -28.30 0.75
N LEU A 278 -9.04 -27.01 0.89
CA LEU A 278 -9.57 -26.13 1.95
C LEU A 278 -10.62 -25.14 1.42
N GLY A 279 -10.95 -25.24 0.13
CA GLY A 279 -11.80 -24.32 -0.59
C GLY A 279 -11.01 -23.47 -1.58
N VAL A 280 -11.72 -22.96 -2.58
CA VAL A 280 -11.12 -22.16 -3.66
C VAL A 280 -10.38 -20.94 -3.11
N GLY A 281 -9.14 -20.79 -3.57
CA GLY A 281 -8.22 -19.73 -3.18
C GLY A 281 -7.74 -19.80 -1.74
N VAL A 282 -7.95 -20.91 -1.02
CA VAL A 282 -7.52 -21.06 0.37
C VAL A 282 -6.13 -21.72 0.45
N TYR A 283 -5.24 -21.04 1.16
CA TYR A 283 -3.87 -21.46 1.40
C TYR A 283 -3.64 -21.71 2.89
N PRO A 284 -3.19 -22.91 3.30
CA PRO A 284 -2.98 -23.21 4.71
C PRO A 284 -1.80 -22.42 5.28
N ARG A 285 -1.74 -22.38 6.61
CA ARG A 285 -0.59 -21.86 7.36
C ARG A 285 0.73 -22.43 6.82
N GLY A 286 1.71 -21.55 6.57
CA GLY A 286 3.02 -21.89 6.02
C GLY A 286 3.06 -22.07 4.50
N LYS A 287 1.91 -21.92 3.81
CA LYS A 287 1.79 -21.94 2.34
C LYS A 287 1.11 -20.68 1.81
N GLU A 288 1.02 -19.62 2.62
CA GLU A 288 0.40 -18.37 2.21
C GLU A 288 1.14 -17.75 1.02
N PRO A 289 0.41 -17.24 0.00
CA PRO A 289 1.02 -16.69 -1.19
C PRO A 289 1.63 -15.31 -0.92
N VAL A 290 2.70 -15.00 -1.64
CA VAL A 290 3.27 -13.65 -1.71
C VAL A 290 2.55 -12.82 -2.76
N MET A 291 2.55 -11.49 -2.62
CA MET A 291 1.97 -10.61 -3.63
C MET A 291 2.74 -10.71 -4.95
N PRO A 292 2.11 -11.13 -6.07
CA PRO A 292 2.82 -11.42 -7.31
C PRO A 292 3.10 -10.18 -8.17
N HIS A 293 2.35 -9.08 -7.95
CA HIS A 293 2.41 -7.91 -8.82
C HIS A 293 2.65 -6.60 -8.07
N PRO A 294 3.44 -5.68 -8.66
CA PRO A 294 3.38 -4.28 -8.28
C PRO A 294 2.00 -3.72 -8.61
N ASN A 295 1.51 -2.75 -7.83
CA ASN A 295 0.15 -2.20 -7.96
C ASN A 295 -0.99 -3.23 -7.87
N CYS A 296 -0.75 -4.42 -7.31
CA CYS A 296 -1.81 -5.41 -7.22
C CYS A 296 -3.04 -4.86 -6.47
N LEU A 297 -4.21 -5.28 -6.93
CA LEU A 297 -5.49 -4.87 -6.38
C LEU A 297 -6.11 -5.98 -5.52
N CYS A 298 -5.68 -7.23 -5.68
CA CYS A 298 -6.11 -8.37 -4.88
C CYS A 298 -5.71 -8.22 -3.42
N TYR A 299 -6.31 -9.02 -2.57
CA TYR A 299 -6.08 -8.98 -1.13
C TYR A 299 -6.33 -10.34 -0.52
N LEU A 300 -5.74 -10.53 0.66
CA LEU A 300 -5.96 -11.71 1.48
C LEU A 300 -7.02 -11.44 2.54
N VAL A 301 -7.70 -12.50 2.95
CA VAL A 301 -8.53 -12.54 4.15
C VAL A 301 -8.10 -13.74 4.98
N ALA A 302 -7.99 -13.58 6.30
CA ALA A 302 -7.68 -14.69 7.19
C ALA A 302 -8.84 -15.70 7.22
N VAL A 303 -8.51 -16.99 7.20
CA VAL A 303 -9.43 -18.10 7.41
C VAL A 303 -9.21 -18.62 8.82
N LEU A 304 -10.27 -18.60 9.63
CA LEU A 304 -10.25 -19.00 11.04
C LEU A 304 -11.16 -20.22 11.22
N ILE A 305 -11.00 -20.94 12.33
CA ILE A 305 -11.99 -21.94 12.77
C ILE A 305 -13.36 -21.28 12.95
N GLU A 306 -14.42 -22.09 12.86
CA GLU A 306 -15.77 -21.56 12.95
C GLU A 306 -16.02 -20.93 14.32
N ARG A 307 -16.83 -19.86 14.33
CA ARG A 307 -16.98 -19.03 15.53
C ARG A 307 -17.51 -19.83 16.73
N GLU A 308 -18.49 -20.69 16.48
CA GLU A 308 -19.13 -21.48 17.53
C GLU A 308 -18.19 -22.55 18.09
N GLU A 309 -17.44 -23.23 17.20
CA GLU A 309 -16.37 -24.15 17.57
C GLU A 309 -15.33 -23.45 18.46
N PHE A 310 -14.85 -22.29 18.04
CA PHE A 310 -13.85 -21.51 18.79
C PHE A 310 -14.33 -21.08 20.18
N ILE A 311 -15.58 -20.63 20.28
CA ILE A 311 -16.17 -20.22 21.56
C ILE A 311 -16.28 -21.41 22.51
N ASN A 312 -16.70 -22.57 22.01
CA ASN A 312 -16.83 -23.78 22.81
C ASN A 312 -15.47 -24.28 23.29
N ASP A 313 -14.47 -24.29 22.41
CA ASP A 313 -13.11 -24.67 22.77
C ASP A 313 -12.49 -23.69 23.78
N LEU A 314 -12.68 -22.38 23.62
CA LEU A 314 -12.22 -21.39 24.59
C LEU A 314 -12.86 -21.57 25.98
N LYS A 315 -14.14 -21.94 26.05
CA LYS A 315 -14.83 -22.20 27.33
C LYS A 315 -14.25 -23.43 28.02
N ARG A 316 -14.20 -24.55 27.31
CA ARG A 316 -13.60 -25.82 27.80
C ARG A 316 -12.17 -25.60 28.29
N TRP A 317 -11.39 -24.87 27.48
CA TRP A 317 -10.02 -24.53 27.82
C TRP A 317 -9.91 -23.66 29.08
N SER A 318 -10.81 -22.68 29.24
CA SER A 318 -10.86 -21.85 30.45
C SER A 318 -11.29 -22.61 31.71
N GLU A 319 -11.97 -23.75 31.55
CA GLU A 319 -12.36 -24.67 32.62
C GLU A 319 -11.26 -25.69 32.96
N GLY A 320 -10.13 -25.65 32.24
CA GLY A 320 -8.96 -26.49 32.49
C GLY A 320 -8.82 -27.71 31.57
N GLU A 321 -9.69 -27.86 30.56
CA GLU A 321 -9.46 -28.85 29.51
C GLU A 321 -8.29 -28.45 28.61
N SER A 322 -7.51 -29.42 28.16
CA SER A 322 -6.49 -29.18 27.13
C SER A 322 -7.14 -29.07 25.75
N VAL A 323 -6.69 -28.08 24.99
CA VAL A 323 -7.09 -27.84 23.60
C VAL A 323 -5.83 -27.50 22.82
N ASP A 324 -5.34 -28.44 22.02
CA ASP A 324 -3.99 -28.42 21.42
C ASP A 324 -3.58 -27.05 20.84
N TYR A 325 -4.43 -26.44 20.00
CA TYR A 325 -4.08 -25.16 19.35
C TYR A 325 -4.14 -23.95 20.29
N LEU A 326 -4.90 -24.03 21.38
CA LEU A 326 -4.94 -22.99 22.42
C LEU A 326 -3.76 -23.13 23.38
N ASP A 327 -3.37 -24.36 23.70
CA ASP A 327 -2.19 -24.67 24.50
C ASP A 327 -0.92 -24.22 23.77
N GLU A 328 -0.76 -24.60 22.50
CA GLU A 328 0.33 -24.14 21.64
C GLU A 328 0.34 -22.61 21.51
N TRP A 329 -0.84 -21.98 21.34
CA TRP A 329 -0.94 -20.52 21.27
C TRP A 329 -0.51 -19.87 22.58
N LYS A 330 -0.93 -20.40 23.72
CA LYS A 330 -0.62 -19.85 25.04
C LYS A 330 0.88 -19.89 25.31
N GLU A 331 1.51 -21.05 25.09
CA GLU A 331 2.96 -21.24 25.26
C GLU A 331 3.76 -20.30 24.36
N ASN A 332 3.40 -20.19 23.08
CA ASN A 332 4.18 -19.43 22.13
C ASN A 332 3.94 -17.92 22.20
N TYR A 333 2.73 -17.48 22.60
CA TYR A 333 2.29 -16.11 22.35
C TYR A 333 1.68 -15.38 23.55
N TYR A 334 1.19 -16.08 24.57
CA TYR A 334 0.56 -15.46 25.74
C TYR A 334 1.49 -15.42 26.96
N GLU A 335 2.23 -16.51 27.24
CA GLU A 335 3.17 -16.62 28.36
C GLU A 335 4.62 -16.29 27.99
N ALA A 336 4.89 -16.04 26.71
CA ALA A 336 6.23 -15.72 26.20
C ALA A 336 6.75 -14.31 26.60
N PHE A 337 6.02 -13.56 27.42
CA PHE A 337 6.35 -12.17 27.82
C PHE A 337 6.09 -11.89 29.30
#